data_AF-A0A7W8DPY9-F1
#
_entry.id   AF-A0A7W8DPY9-F1
#
_cell.length_a   1.000
_cell.length_b   1.000
_cell.length_c   1.000
_cell.angle_alpha   90.00
_cell.angle_beta   90.00
_cell.angle_gamma   90.00
#
_symmetry.space_group_name_H-M   'P 1'
#
loop_
_entity.id
_entity.type
_entity.pdbx_description
1 polymer ?
#
loop_
_entity_poly.entity_id
_entity_poly.type
_entity_poly.pdbx_seq_one_letter_code
_entity_poly.pdbx_strand_id
1 'polypeptide(L)' 'MVDIVELGQSFGHSLESLLSLAEGHYPGTQNEREGIVIRPLSERFSSTLGGRLSFKAISNRFLLSGGD' A
#
# COMPACT_ATOMS: atom_id res chain seq x y z
N MET A 1 -15.03 -0.09 -3.39
CA MET A 1 -14.09 -1.08 -3.93
C MET A 1 -12.73 -0.41 -3.91
N VAL A 2 -11.67 -1.06 -3.43
CA VAL A 2 -10.32 -0.47 -3.44
C VAL A 2 -9.68 -0.84 -4.77
N ASP A 3 -9.12 0.14 -5.47
CA ASP A 3 -8.54 -0.07 -6.79
C ASP A 3 -7.27 -0.94 -6.70
N ILE A 4 -7.12 -1.83 -7.68
CA ILE A 4 -5.89 -2.61 -7.85
C ILE A 4 -4.91 -1.73 -8.61
N VAL A 5 -3.88 -1.26 -7.90
CA VAL A 5 -2.81 -0.44 -8.49
C VAL A 5 -1.86 -1.29 -9.33
N GLU A 6 -1.53 -2.49 -8.85
CA GLU A 6 -0.63 -3.42 -9.53
C GLU A 6 -1.03 -4.87 -9.24
N LEU A 7 -0.79 -5.76 -10.22
CA LEU A 7 -1.01 -7.19 -10.13
C LEU A 7 0.13 -7.93 -10.84
N GLY A 8 0.80 -8.85 -10.16
CA GLY A 8 1.94 -9.56 -10.72
C GLY A 8 2.28 -10.85 -9.98
N GLN A 9 3.15 -11.67 -10.60
CA GLN A 9 3.65 -12.93 -10.02
C GLN A 9 4.86 -12.73 -9.11
N SER A 10 5.51 -11.57 -9.18
CA SER A 10 6.70 -11.23 -8.39
C SER A 10 6.62 -9.79 -7.91
N PHE A 11 7.11 -9.54 -6.70
CA PHE A 11 7.18 -8.21 -6.09
C PHE A 11 8.63 -7.74 -6.06
N GLY A 12 8.97 -6.78 -6.91
CA GLY A 12 10.36 -6.32 -7.16
C GLY A 12 10.64 -4.88 -6.75
N HIS A 13 9.91 -4.36 -5.76
CA HIS A 13 10.00 -2.96 -5.37
C HIS A 13 11.11 -2.70 -4.35
N SER A 14 11.79 -1.55 -4.49
CA SER A 14 12.56 -0.93 -3.41
C SER A 14 11.62 -0.17 -2.46
N LEU A 15 12.13 0.19 -1.28
CA LEU A 15 11.41 1.03 -0.32
C LEU A 15 10.94 2.35 -0.96
N GLU A 16 11.82 3.02 -1.69
CA GLU A 16 11.55 4.30 -2.35
C GLU A 16 10.41 4.15 -3.36
N SER A 17 10.46 3.09 -4.18
CA SER A 17 9.40 2.83 -5.16
C SER A 17 8.06 2.54 -4.50
N LEU A 18 8.03 1.93 -3.31
CA LEU A 18 6.79 1.70 -2.55
C LEU A 18 6.22 2.98 -1.97
N LEU A 19 7.07 3.86 -1.44
CA LEU A 19 6.64 5.14 -0.91
C LEU A 19 6.08 6.01 -2.03
N SER A 20 6.74 6.06 -3.20
CA SER A 20 6.20 6.74 -4.38
C SER A 20 4.87 6.12 -4.84
N LEU A 21 4.75 4.79 -4.82
CA LEU A 21 3.51 4.11 -5.16
C LEU A 21 2.40 4.31 -4.13
N ALA A 22 2.71 4.71 -2.90
CA ALA A 22 1.73 5.02 -1.86
C ALA A 22 1.13 6.43 -2.01
N GLU A 23 1.84 7.37 -2.65
CA GLU A 23 1.39 8.75 -2.83
C GLU A 23 0.23 8.88 -3.84
N GLY A 24 -0.62 9.90 -3.69
CA GLY A 24 -1.70 10.21 -4.63
C GLY A 24 -3.00 10.59 -3.93
N HIS A 25 -4.06 10.81 -4.71
CA HIS A 25 -5.38 11.14 -4.19
C HIS A 25 -6.36 10.00 -4.42
N TYR A 26 -7.41 9.90 -3.58
CA TYR A 26 -8.52 9.01 -3.88
C TYR A 26 -9.25 9.46 -5.17
N PRO A 27 -9.66 8.52 -6.04
CA PRO A 27 -10.33 8.86 -7.30
C PRO A 27 -11.55 9.77 -7.09
N GLY A 28 -11.62 10.85 -7.88
CA GLY A 28 -12.73 11.81 -7.81
C GLY A 28 -12.68 12.76 -6.62
N THR A 29 -11.56 12.80 -5.87
CA THR A 29 -11.38 13.71 -4.72
C THR A 29 -10.01 14.39 -4.77
N GLN A 30 -9.86 15.43 -3.94
CA GLN A 30 -8.56 16.05 -3.63
C GLN A 30 -7.98 15.54 -2.30
N ASN A 31 -8.50 14.42 -1.77
CA ASN A 31 -8.04 13.86 -0.52
C ASN A 31 -6.84 12.95 -0.78
N GLU A 32 -5.73 13.19 -0.08
CA GLU A 32 -4.56 12.31 -0.12
C GLU A 32 -4.97 10.90 0.32
N ARG A 33 -4.53 9.88 -0.41
CA ARG A 33 -4.70 8.50 0.04
C ARG A 33 -3.68 8.18 1.13
N GLU A 34 -4.10 7.40 2.13
CA GLU A 34 -3.21 6.96 3.22
C GLU A 34 -2.01 6.18 2.64
N GLY A 35 -2.27 5.31 1.67
CA GLY A 35 -1.22 4.55 1.01
C GLY A 35 -1.75 3.36 0.22
N ILE A 36 -0.97 2.28 0.23
CA ILE A 36 -1.30 1.04 -0.47
C ILE A 36 -1.14 -0.17 0.47
N VAL A 37 -1.95 -1.21 0.20
CA VAL A 37 -1.84 -2.51 0.86
C VAL A 37 -1.28 -3.51 -0.13
N ILE A 38 -0.19 -4.17 0.25
CA ILE A 38 0.45 -5.22 -0.52
C ILE A 38 0.09 -6.56 0.12
N ARG A 39 -0.50 -7.45 -0.68
CA ARG A 39 -0.91 -8.79 -0.24
C ARG A 39 -0.91 -9.78 -1.42
N PRO A 40 -0.75 -11.08 -1.15
CA PRO A 40 -0.91 -12.12 -2.16
C PRO A 40 -2.34 -12.19 -2.73
N LEU A 41 -2.45 -12.70 -3.97
CA LEU A 41 -3.73 -12.91 -4.66
C LEU A 41 -4.63 -13.91 -3.94
N SER A 42 -4.04 -15.00 -3.43
CA SER A 42 -4.70 -15.96 -2.55
C SER A 42 -4.18 -15.75 -1.13
N GLU A 43 -5.06 -15.79 -0.13
CA GLU A 43 -4.66 -15.56 1.27
C GLU A 43 -3.50 -16.47 1.69
N ARG A 44 -2.49 -15.88 2.32
CA ARG A 44 -1.33 -16.57 2.90
C ARG A 44 -1.08 -16.04 4.30
N PHE A 45 -0.42 -16.85 5.11
CA PHE A 45 0.03 -16.50 6.45
C PHE A 45 1.55 -16.43 6.48
N SER A 46 2.09 -15.53 7.30
CA SER A 46 3.51 -15.34 7.53
C SER A 46 3.82 -15.63 8.99
N SER A 47 4.75 -16.55 9.23
CA SER A 47 5.25 -16.83 10.59
C SER A 47 5.97 -15.63 11.18
N THR A 48 6.73 -14.89 10.36
CA THR A 48 7.43 -13.66 10.78
C THR A 48 6.47 -12.56 11.22
N LEU A 49 5.33 -12.41 10.52
CA LEU A 49 4.30 -11.43 10.90
C LEU A 49 3.32 -11.96 11.96
N GLY A 50 3.36 -13.27 12.26
CA GLY A 50 2.40 -13.91 13.17
C GLY A 50 0.95 -13.87 12.69
N GLY A 51 0.70 -13.77 11.39
CA GLY A 51 -0.64 -13.50 10.85
C GLY A 51 -0.72 -13.52 9.32
N ARG A 52 -1.68 -12.80 8.75
CA ARG A 52 -1.83 -12.67 7.30
C ARG A 52 -0.56 -12.06 6.69
N LEU A 53 -0.09 -12.62 5.57
CA LEU A 53 0.97 -12.03 4.77
C LEU A 53 0.40 -10.80 4.05
N SER A 54 0.43 -9.68 4.73
CA SER A 54 -0.04 -8.39 4.23
C SER A 54 0.71 -7.30 4.95
N PHE A 55 1.10 -6.27 4.23
CA PHE A 55 1.69 -5.07 4.83
C PHE A 55 1.22 -3.84 4.07
N LYS A 56 1.45 -2.67 4.66
CA LYS A 56 1.08 -1.38 4.09
C LYS A 56 2.32 -0.52 3.87
N ALA A 57 2.35 0.18 2.75
CA ALA A 57 3.25 1.31 2.54
C ALA A 57 2.41 2.58 2.66
N ILE A 58 2.77 3.45 3.59
CA ILE A 58 2.02 4.67 3.89
C ILE A 58 2.71 5.86 3.22
N SER A 59 1.91 6.73 2.60
CA SER A 59 2.37 7.97 1.99
C SER A 59 2.91 8.91 3.05
N ASN A 60 4.16 9.37 2.87
CA ASN A 60 4.73 10.40 3.74
C ASN A 60 3.95 11.72 3.64
N ARG A 61 3.37 12.03 2.47
CA ARG A 61 2.55 13.24 2.28
C ARG A 61 1.29 13.20 3.16
N PHE A 62 0.64 12.04 3.23
CA PHE A 62 -0.53 11.83 4.09
C PHE A 62 -0.16 11.93 5.58
N LEU A 63 0.95 11.31 5.98
CA LEU A 63 1.41 11.37 7.38
C LEU A 63 1.75 12.81 7.80
N LEU A 64 2.43 13.56 6.93
CA LEU A 64 2.83 14.95 7.20
C LEU A 64 1.65 15.93 7.15
N SER A 65 0.53 15.59 6.52
CA SER A 65 -0.68 16.42 6.50
C SER A 65 -1.57 16.27 7.74
N GLY A 66 -1.21 15.41 8.70
CA GLY A 66 -1.96 15.21 9.94
C GLY A 66 -2.36 13.76 10.21
N GLY A 67 -2.35 12.90 9.18
CA GLY A 67 -2.46 11.44 9.33
C GLY A 67 -3.77 10.89 9.91
N ASP A 68 -4.83 11.70 9.99
CA ASP A 68 -6.13 11.34 10.58
C ASP A 68 -7.03 10.47 9.67
#